data_AF-A0A2S9B070-F1
#
_entry.id   AF-A0A2S9B070-F1
#
_cell.length_a   1.000
_cell.length_b   1.000
_cell.length_c   1.000
_cell.angle_alpha   90.00
_cell.angle_beta   90.00
_cell.angle_gamma   90.00
#
_symmetry.space_group_name_H-M   'P 1'
#
loop_
_entity.id
_entity.type
_entity.pdbx_description
1 polymer ?
#
loop_
_entity_poly.entity_id
_entity_poly.type
_entity_poly.pdbx_seq_one_letter_code
_entity_poly.pdbx_strand_id
1 'polypeptide(L)'
;MPLQNQHALPTATDCRENLHKYRYSHAASFLKQQNSHVRLSNFRGELYEAAFYEQWAATIAEHANPRLTLVAKGIYTPKTNTFLQDGFFCDGKGRCIYNSHGFSIAEFDAMTLCDRSLQFFECTLTQRPENLRTLKTEALKKHALLRQLFPDHVITCTIVSDNPTTLAPFKDLEGFTTQWFDAPAVDPLQVAQNLTPQSLTPLHRMRSANSLNKRAQPYDCLTAFKALSQQLFQAPSLSVIKHQLVKPEQLFQRLCWGKVAAAPLEPRLGEVKAEFVYVLINFKNKNAPQLRYYFFDKHGRNVYEVGSPPKKLGHQKVSRIELASVREQAPLRDINDLLGLEEELLMWRSQPL
;
A
#
# COMPACT_ATOMS: atom_id res chain seq x y z
N MET A 1 18.90 -14.32 18.82
CA MET A 1 18.01 -15.40 19.28
C MET A 1 16.59 -15.04 18.88
N PRO A 2 15.83 -15.90 18.19
CA PRO A 2 14.45 -15.60 17.87
C PRO A 2 13.63 -15.63 19.16
N LEU A 3 12.85 -14.58 19.40
CA LEU A 3 11.89 -14.50 20.51
C LEU A 3 10.75 -15.50 20.24
N GLN A 4 10.98 -16.78 20.52
CA GLN A 4 9.92 -17.75 20.76
C GLN A 4 9.50 -17.62 22.22
N ASN A 5 8.62 -16.67 22.52
CA ASN A 5 7.78 -16.76 23.72
C ASN A 5 6.33 -16.77 23.28
N GLN A 6 5.77 -17.98 23.22
CA GLN A 6 4.32 -18.20 23.22
C GLN A 6 3.81 -17.82 24.62
N HIS A 7 3.60 -16.54 24.88
CA HIS A 7 2.72 -16.14 25.98
C HIS A 7 1.29 -16.17 25.44
N ALA A 8 0.42 -16.94 26.10
CA ALA A 8 -1.01 -16.86 25.87
C ALA A 8 -1.46 -15.41 26.08
N LEU A 9 -1.97 -14.81 25.02
CA LEU A 9 -2.47 -13.43 25.01
C LEU A 9 -3.70 -13.33 25.95
N PRO A 10 -3.95 -12.17 26.58
CA PRO A 10 -5.13 -11.96 27.41
C PRO A 10 -6.42 -12.28 26.64
N THR A 11 -7.42 -12.79 27.36
CA THR A 11 -8.68 -13.29 26.79
C THR A 11 -9.46 -12.17 26.10
N ALA A 12 -10.06 -12.51 24.95
CA ALA A 12 -10.65 -11.61 23.96
C ALA A 12 -11.91 -10.81 24.39
N THR A 13 -12.21 -10.71 25.69
CA THR A 13 -13.51 -10.21 26.18
C THR A 13 -13.54 -8.68 26.32
N ASP A 14 -12.46 -8.03 26.79
CA ASP A 14 -12.43 -6.55 26.96
C ASP A 14 -12.14 -5.78 25.65
N CYS A 15 -11.47 -6.41 24.68
CA CYS A 15 -11.09 -5.75 23.42
C CYS A 15 -12.30 -5.42 22.51
N ARG A 16 -13.47 -6.01 22.77
CA ARG A 16 -14.69 -5.86 21.94
C ARG A 16 -15.41 -4.55 22.18
N GLU A 17 -15.30 -4.01 23.39
CA GLU A 17 -16.01 -2.79 23.78
C GLU A 17 -15.58 -1.58 22.95
N ASN A 18 -14.38 -1.59 22.38
CA ASN A 18 -13.89 -0.46 21.61
C ASN A 18 -14.25 -0.52 20.11
N LEU A 19 -14.71 -1.67 19.58
CA LEU A 19 -14.92 -1.83 18.14
C LEU A 19 -15.94 -0.82 17.58
N HIS A 20 -17.00 -0.50 18.32
CA HIS A 20 -17.99 0.49 17.87
C HIS A 20 -17.46 1.93 17.84
N LYS A 21 -16.30 2.21 18.45
CA LYS A 21 -15.66 3.54 18.49
C LYS A 21 -14.77 3.82 17.29
N TYR A 22 -14.47 2.80 16.46
CA TYR A 22 -13.62 2.93 15.28
C TYR A 22 -14.34 3.62 14.11
N ARG A 23 -13.54 4.19 13.21
CA ARG A 23 -13.99 4.74 11.92
C ARG A 23 -13.73 3.72 10.81
N TYR A 24 -14.78 3.01 10.41
CA TYR A 24 -14.72 2.02 9.34
C TYR A 24 -15.08 2.60 7.98
N SER A 25 -14.28 2.32 6.94
CA SER A 25 -14.56 2.79 5.58
C SER A 25 -15.68 2.00 4.91
N HIS A 26 -15.91 0.75 5.32
CA HIS A 26 -16.84 -0.16 4.66
C HIS A 26 -18.18 -0.31 5.38
N ALA A 27 -18.32 0.13 6.64
CA ALA A 27 -19.56 0.04 7.41
C ALA A 27 -20.77 0.67 6.70
N ALA A 28 -20.64 1.93 6.26
CA ALA A 28 -21.75 2.63 5.58
C ALA A 28 -22.12 1.98 4.24
N SER A 29 -21.15 1.42 3.51
CA SER A 29 -21.41 0.71 2.25
C SER A 29 -22.13 -0.62 2.51
N PHE A 30 -21.72 -1.34 3.56
CA PHE A 30 -22.38 -2.57 4.00
C PHE A 30 -23.83 -2.31 4.43
N LEU A 31 -24.10 -1.28 5.24
CA LEU A 31 -25.48 -0.92 5.64
C LEU A 31 -26.41 -0.64 4.46
N LYS A 32 -25.88 -0.06 3.37
CA LYS A 32 -26.65 0.21 2.14
C LYS A 32 -27.02 -1.06 1.36
N GLN A 33 -26.23 -2.13 1.46
CA GLN A 33 -26.45 -3.39 0.73
C GLN A 33 -25.95 -4.57 1.56
N GLN A 34 -26.73 -4.93 2.59
CA GLN A 34 -26.36 -5.93 3.58
C GLN A 34 -26.22 -7.34 2.99
N ASN A 35 -27.00 -7.64 1.95
CA ASN A 35 -26.95 -8.93 1.24
C ASN A 35 -25.71 -9.10 0.35
N SER A 36 -24.88 -8.07 0.20
CA SER A 36 -23.66 -8.15 -0.62
C SER A 36 -22.53 -8.83 0.16
N HIS A 37 -22.20 -10.07 -0.23
CA HIS A 37 -21.08 -10.82 0.35
C HIS A 37 -19.76 -10.04 0.29
N VAL A 38 -19.51 -9.31 -0.81
CA VAL A 38 -18.28 -8.51 -0.98
C VAL A 38 -18.21 -7.38 0.06
N ARG A 39 -19.31 -6.65 0.26
CA ARG A 39 -19.33 -5.54 1.22
C ARG A 39 -19.22 -6.03 2.66
N LEU A 40 -19.91 -7.12 2.98
CA LEU A 40 -19.79 -7.79 4.27
C LEU A 40 -18.35 -8.27 4.52
N SER A 41 -17.72 -8.91 3.54
CA SER A 41 -16.34 -9.40 3.66
C SER A 41 -15.34 -8.27 3.89
N ASN A 42 -15.47 -7.15 3.18
CA ASN A 42 -14.58 -6.00 3.37
C ASN A 42 -14.73 -5.40 4.77
N PHE A 43 -15.98 -5.25 5.25
CA PHE A 43 -16.21 -4.72 6.58
C PHE A 43 -15.76 -5.68 7.69
N ARG A 44 -15.95 -7.00 7.51
CA ARG A 44 -15.38 -8.02 8.41
C ARG A 44 -13.85 -7.95 8.48
N GLY A 45 -13.18 -7.64 7.37
CA GLY A 45 -11.74 -7.37 7.35
C GLY A 45 -11.35 -6.23 8.28
N GLU A 46 -12.01 -5.07 8.17
CA GLU A 46 -11.71 -3.93 9.06
C GLU A 46 -12.02 -4.23 10.54
N LEU A 47 -13.09 -4.99 10.82
CA LEU A 47 -13.41 -5.45 12.18
C LEU A 47 -12.33 -6.37 12.74
N TYR A 48 -11.81 -7.27 11.91
CA TYR A 48 -10.75 -8.20 12.27
C TYR A 48 -9.45 -7.47 12.60
N GLU A 49 -9.04 -6.51 11.75
CA GLU A 49 -7.89 -5.63 12.00
C GLU A 49 -8.03 -4.84 13.31
N ALA A 50 -9.21 -4.24 13.56
CA ALA A 50 -9.47 -3.48 14.77
C ALA A 50 -9.41 -4.36 16.02
N ALA A 51 -10.02 -5.56 15.98
CA ALA A 51 -10.01 -6.49 17.10
C ALA A 51 -8.59 -6.99 17.43
N PHE A 52 -7.80 -7.30 16.40
CA PHE A 52 -6.40 -7.66 16.57
C PHE A 52 -5.58 -6.53 17.18
N TYR A 53 -5.81 -5.29 16.72
CA TYR A 53 -5.12 -4.12 17.25
C TYR A 53 -5.45 -3.87 18.72
N GLU A 54 -6.72 -3.99 19.14
CA GLU A 54 -7.11 -3.89 20.55
C GLU A 54 -6.45 -4.96 21.42
N GLN A 55 -6.31 -6.19 20.91
CA GLN A 55 -5.59 -7.24 21.64
C GLN A 55 -4.11 -6.87 21.86
N TRP A 56 -3.46 -6.28 20.85
CA TRP A 56 -2.10 -5.77 21.00
C TRP A 56 -2.01 -4.58 21.95
N ALA A 57 -3.02 -3.70 21.96
CA ALA A 57 -3.12 -2.59 22.89
C ALA A 57 -3.18 -3.06 24.35
N ALA A 58 -4.00 -4.09 24.63
CA ALA A 58 -4.05 -4.72 25.94
C ALA A 58 -2.72 -5.41 26.30
N THR A 59 -2.19 -6.21 25.37
CA THR A 59 -0.94 -6.97 25.56
C THR A 59 0.24 -6.04 25.87
N ILE A 60 0.36 -4.92 25.16
CA ILE A 60 1.50 -4.02 25.34
C ILE A 60 1.46 -3.29 26.68
N ALA A 61 0.26 -3.01 27.21
CA ALA A 61 0.10 -2.32 28.49
C ALA A 61 0.72 -3.13 29.63
N GLU A 62 0.61 -4.45 29.57
CA GLU A 62 1.04 -5.39 30.62
C GLU A 62 2.39 -6.09 30.32
N HIS A 63 2.96 -5.87 29.13
CA HIS A 63 4.15 -6.59 28.68
C HIS A 63 5.36 -6.46 29.63
N ALA A 64 6.12 -7.54 29.84
CA ALA A 64 7.26 -7.54 30.76
C ALA A 64 8.41 -6.61 30.29
N ASN A 65 8.65 -6.53 28.98
CA ASN A 65 9.65 -5.62 28.41
C ASN A 65 9.08 -4.19 28.30
N PRO A 66 9.55 -3.22 29.09
CA PRO A 66 9.04 -1.85 29.09
C PRO A 66 9.45 -1.03 27.85
N ARG A 67 10.41 -1.52 27.06
CA ARG A 67 10.89 -0.86 25.84
C ARG A 67 10.08 -1.24 24.60
N LEU A 68 9.26 -2.29 24.69
CA LEU A 68 8.33 -2.63 23.63
C LEU A 68 7.20 -1.61 23.63
N THR A 69 6.94 -1.03 22.46
CA THR A 69 5.90 -0.02 22.26
C THR A 69 5.05 -0.36 21.06
N LEU A 70 3.79 0.10 21.07
CA LEU A 70 2.84 -0.04 19.96
C LEU A 70 2.67 1.30 19.26
N VAL A 71 2.66 1.31 17.93
CA VAL A 71 2.33 2.53 17.17
C VAL A 71 0.84 2.78 17.28
N ALA A 72 0.48 3.94 17.83
CA ALA A 72 -0.89 4.39 18.03
C ALA A 72 -1.59 4.62 16.68
N LYS A 73 -2.75 4.00 16.47
CA LYS A 73 -3.64 4.20 15.32
C LYS A 73 -5.11 4.10 15.73
N GLY A 74 -6.01 4.29 14.78
CA GLY A 74 -7.46 4.15 14.98
C GLY A 74 -7.96 5.13 16.03
N ILE A 75 -8.68 4.61 17.01
CA ILE A 75 -9.23 5.41 18.11
C ILE A 75 -8.16 6.01 19.02
N TYR A 76 -6.94 5.47 19.04
CA TYR A 76 -5.82 6.00 19.82
C TYR A 76 -4.96 7.00 19.04
N THR A 77 -5.38 7.42 17.85
CA THR A 77 -4.63 8.41 17.08
C THR A 77 -4.56 9.74 17.85
N PRO A 78 -3.36 10.30 18.12
CA PRO A 78 -3.24 11.57 18.83
C PRO A 78 -3.95 12.71 18.09
N LYS A 79 -4.58 13.62 18.82
CA LYS A 79 -5.28 14.78 18.24
C LYS A 79 -4.35 15.74 17.48
N THR A 80 -3.06 15.75 17.81
CA THR A 80 -2.01 16.58 17.18
C THR A 80 -1.48 15.99 15.86
N ASN A 81 -2.16 14.98 15.31
CA ASN A 81 -1.75 14.29 14.11
C ASN A 81 -1.97 15.18 12.86
N THR A 82 -0.89 15.79 12.39
CA THR A 82 -0.86 16.65 11.20
C THR A 82 -0.50 15.84 9.96
N PHE A 83 -1.12 16.17 8.83
CA PHE A 83 -0.70 15.63 7.53
C PHE A 83 0.80 15.89 7.29
N LEU A 84 1.51 14.87 6.82
CA LEU A 84 2.90 14.97 6.41
C LEU A 84 3.02 14.64 4.92
N GLN A 85 3.78 15.45 4.19
CA GLN A 85 4.13 15.12 2.80
C GLN A 85 5.00 13.87 2.74
N ASP A 86 5.93 13.72 3.67
CA ASP A 86 6.86 12.59 3.76
C ASP A 86 6.91 12.07 5.19
N GLY A 87 6.91 10.74 5.34
CA GLY A 87 7.03 10.06 6.63
C GLY A 87 5.76 9.36 7.11
N PHE A 88 5.87 8.75 8.28
CA PHE A 88 4.79 8.10 9.00
C PHE A 88 3.81 9.12 9.59
N PHE A 89 2.52 8.90 9.36
CA PHE A 89 1.44 9.61 10.05
C PHE A 89 0.17 8.73 10.09
N CYS A 90 -0.81 9.12 10.90
CA CYS A 90 -2.14 8.51 10.80
C CYS A 90 -3.03 9.38 9.91
N ASP A 91 -3.88 8.83 9.07
CA ASP A 91 -4.80 9.67 8.30
C ASP A 91 -6.06 10.05 9.12
N GLY A 92 -6.97 10.83 8.52
CA GLY A 92 -8.24 11.22 9.16
C GLY A 92 -9.19 10.06 9.49
N LYS A 93 -8.89 8.84 9.02
CA LYS A 93 -9.60 7.61 9.37
C LYS A 93 -8.89 6.80 10.45
N GLY A 94 -7.73 7.25 10.92
CA GLY A 94 -6.90 6.54 11.89
C GLY A 94 -6.07 5.41 11.29
N ARG A 95 -5.83 5.42 9.98
CA ARG A 95 -4.96 4.42 9.32
C ARG A 95 -3.50 4.85 9.47
N CYS A 96 -2.62 3.95 9.93
CA CYS A 96 -1.19 4.22 10.04
C CYS A 96 -0.54 4.05 8.67
N ILE A 97 -0.03 5.13 8.09
CA ILE A 97 0.49 5.13 6.72
C ILE A 97 1.86 5.81 6.66
N TYR A 98 2.65 5.44 5.65
CA TYR A 98 3.86 6.14 5.25
C TYR A 98 3.61 6.88 3.94
N ASN A 99 3.86 8.19 3.94
CA ASN A 99 3.78 9.02 2.74
C ASN A 99 5.17 9.27 2.13
N SER A 100 5.18 9.41 0.81
CA SER A 100 6.26 10.08 0.08
C SER A 100 5.63 11.03 -0.94
N HIS A 101 6.10 12.27 -1.05
CA HIS A 101 5.54 13.32 -1.93
C HIS A 101 4.02 13.51 -1.80
N GLY A 102 3.49 13.39 -0.59
CA GLY A 102 2.08 13.60 -0.27
C GLY A 102 1.13 12.49 -0.72
N PHE A 103 1.64 11.34 -1.16
CA PHE A 103 0.83 10.14 -1.39
C PHE A 103 1.28 8.98 -0.51
N SER A 104 0.30 8.18 -0.07
CA SER A 104 0.54 6.99 0.74
C SER A 104 1.14 5.89 -0.12
N ILE A 105 2.32 5.41 0.27
CA ILE A 105 3.01 4.28 -0.39
C ILE A 105 2.91 2.99 0.41
N ALA A 106 2.56 3.08 1.69
CA ALA A 106 2.31 1.94 2.56
C ALA A 106 1.27 2.29 3.63
N GLU A 107 0.48 1.29 4.00
CA GLU A 107 -0.46 1.30 5.12
C GLU A 107 -0.15 0.09 6.01
N PHE A 108 -0.26 0.24 7.32
CA PHE A 108 0.12 -0.80 8.29
C PHE A 108 -1.03 -1.10 9.26
N ASP A 109 -1.33 -2.40 9.44
CA ASP A 109 -2.45 -2.82 10.28
C ASP A 109 -2.11 -2.71 11.76
N ALA A 110 -0.89 -3.09 12.14
CA ALA A 110 -0.28 -2.76 13.42
C ALA A 110 1.25 -2.69 13.28
N MET A 111 1.91 -1.97 14.18
CA MET A 111 3.37 -1.91 14.25
C MET A 111 3.82 -1.85 15.70
N THR A 112 4.80 -2.67 16.06
CA THR A 112 5.49 -2.59 17.36
C THR A 112 6.96 -2.24 17.15
N LEU A 113 7.52 -1.56 18.15
CA LEU A 113 8.89 -1.09 18.14
C LEU A 113 9.55 -1.42 19.48
N CYS A 114 10.74 -1.98 19.40
CA CYS A 114 11.69 -2.12 20.50
C CYS A 114 13.05 -1.57 20.02
N ASP A 115 14.01 -1.37 20.93
CA ASP A 115 15.28 -0.67 20.68
C ASP A 115 15.91 -0.88 19.29
N ARG A 116 16.03 -2.13 18.83
CA ARG A 116 16.61 -2.50 17.53
C ARG A 116 15.73 -3.44 16.72
N SER A 117 14.43 -3.46 16.97
CA SER A 117 13.50 -4.27 16.19
C SER A 117 12.21 -3.52 15.92
N LEU A 118 11.70 -3.68 14.70
CA LEU A 118 10.42 -3.16 14.28
C LEU A 118 9.65 -4.32 13.66
N GLN A 119 8.49 -4.61 14.22
CA GLN A 119 7.59 -5.63 13.69
C GLN A 119 6.34 -4.95 13.18
N PHE A 120 5.89 -5.33 11.99
CA PHE A 120 4.58 -4.91 11.48
C PHE A 120 3.71 -6.13 11.20
N PHE A 121 2.40 -5.92 11.25
CA PHE A 121 1.40 -6.96 11.12
C PHE A 121 0.53 -6.68 9.91
N GLU A 122 0.17 -7.75 9.20
CA GLU A 122 -0.77 -7.73 8.09
C GLU A 122 -1.89 -8.72 8.40
N CYS A 123 -3.10 -8.21 8.61
CA CYS A 123 -4.27 -8.99 8.97
C CYS A 123 -5.05 -9.37 7.71
N THR A 124 -5.49 -10.62 7.60
CA THR A 124 -6.27 -11.06 6.44
C THR A 124 -7.24 -12.19 6.77
N LEU A 125 -8.44 -12.09 6.18
CA LEU A 125 -9.43 -13.16 6.13
C LEU A 125 -9.55 -13.79 4.73
N THR A 126 -8.74 -13.32 3.76
CA THR A 126 -8.83 -13.81 2.39
C THR A 126 -8.17 -15.18 2.24
N GLN A 127 -8.82 -16.06 1.48
CA GLN A 127 -8.29 -17.38 1.10
C GLN A 127 -8.09 -17.48 -0.42
N ARG A 128 -8.46 -16.44 -1.17
CA ARG A 128 -8.39 -16.44 -2.63
C ARG A 128 -6.93 -16.34 -3.09
N PRO A 129 -6.43 -17.27 -3.94
CA PRO A 129 -5.03 -17.29 -4.34
C PRO A 129 -4.51 -15.97 -4.92
N GLU A 130 -5.33 -15.27 -5.72
CA GLU A 130 -4.99 -13.97 -6.30
C GLU A 130 -4.83 -12.87 -5.26
N ASN A 131 -5.65 -12.89 -4.20
CA ASN A 131 -5.55 -11.94 -3.10
C ASN A 131 -4.36 -12.27 -2.20
N LEU A 132 -4.08 -13.55 -1.96
CA LEU A 132 -2.90 -13.99 -1.20
C LEU A 132 -1.60 -13.61 -1.91
N ARG A 133 -1.55 -13.74 -3.24
CA ARG A 133 -0.41 -13.27 -4.05
C ARG A 133 -0.22 -11.76 -3.95
N THR A 134 -1.33 -11.02 -3.95
CA THR A 134 -1.31 -9.56 -3.77
C THR A 134 -0.81 -9.19 -2.38
N LEU A 135 -1.35 -9.81 -1.32
CA LEU A 135 -0.91 -9.63 0.06
C LEU A 135 0.60 -9.89 0.21
N LYS A 136 1.09 -11.02 -0.32
CA LYS A 136 2.53 -11.34 -0.28
C LYS A 136 3.38 -10.27 -0.96
N THR A 137 2.94 -9.77 -2.11
CA THR A 137 3.66 -8.72 -2.84
C THR A 137 3.68 -7.42 -2.04
N GLU A 138 2.57 -7.00 -1.45
CA GLU A 138 2.48 -5.77 -0.67
C GLU A 138 3.25 -5.88 0.66
N ALA A 139 3.19 -7.02 1.34
CA ALA A 139 3.95 -7.24 2.57
C ALA A 139 5.48 -7.25 2.32
N LEU A 140 5.95 -7.83 1.21
CA LEU A 140 7.35 -7.74 0.79
C LEU A 140 7.80 -6.30 0.51
N LYS A 141 6.94 -5.50 -0.14
CA LYS A 141 7.22 -4.07 -0.37
C LYS A 141 7.31 -3.27 0.93
N LYS A 142 6.38 -3.50 1.87
CA LYS A 142 6.39 -2.86 3.19
C LYS A 142 7.64 -3.26 3.98
N HIS A 143 8.03 -4.54 3.94
CA HIS A 143 9.25 -5.04 4.56
C HIS A 143 10.50 -4.36 3.99
N ALA A 144 10.62 -4.29 2.66
CA ALA A 144 11.74 -3.63 1.99
C ALA A 144 11.81 -2.12 2.30
N LEU A 145 10.66 -1.43 2.26
CA LEU A 145 10.55 -0.02 2.64
C LEU A 145 11.06 0.18 4.08
N LEU A 146 10.59 -0.62 5.03
CA LEU A 146 10.99 -0.50 6.43
C LEU A 146 12.49 -0.79 6.64
N ARG A 147 13.09 -1.71 5.89
CA ARG A 147 14.55 -1.96 5.94
C ARG A 147 15.37 -0.76 5.46
N GLN A 148 14.86 -0.01 4.49
CA GLN A 148 15.50 1.21 4.01
C GLN A 148 15.33 2.37 5.01
N LEU A 149 14.13 2.50 5.59
CA LEU A 149 13.84 3.53 6.58
C LEU A 149 14.58 3.28 7.90
N PHE A 150 14.78 2.04 8.30
CA PHE A 150 15.37 1.66 9.60
C PHE A 150 16.51 0.65 9.40
N PRO A 151 17.66 1.06 8.83
CA PRO A 151 18.75 0.16 8.48
C PRO A 151 19.38 -0.54 9.70
N ASP A 152 19.29 0.08 10.88
CA ASP A 152 19.84 -0.45 12.14
C ASP A 152 18.86 -1.35 12.90
N HIS A 153 17.70 -1.67 12.31
CA HIS A 153 16.65 -2.47 12.93
C HIS A 153 16.48 -3.82 12.26
N VAL A 154 16.20 -4.83 13.08
CA VAL A 154 15.63 -6.08 12.60
C VAL A 154 14.16 -5.85 12.25
N ILE A 155 13.83 -5.99 10.97
CA ILE A 155 12.47 -5.83 10.45
C ILE A 155 11.81 -7.21 10.30
N THR A 156 10.64 -7.38 10.91
CA THR A 156 9.84 -8.60 10.79
C THR A 156 8.41 -8.28 10.40
N CYS A 157 7.84 -9.07 9.50
CA CYS A 157 6.43 -9.06 9.17
C CYS A 157 5.72 -10.22 9.84
N THR A 158 4.53 -10.01 10.41
CA THR A 158 3.67 -11.10 10.89
C THR A 158 2.37 -11.10 10.12
N ILE A 159 2.10 -12.18 9.40
CA ILE A 159 0.81 -12.40 8.75
C ILE A 159 -0.15 -12.99 9.76
N VAL A 160 -1.31 -12.35 9.92
CA VAL A 160 -2.32 -12.70 10.93
C VAL A 160 -3.58 -13.18 10.22
N SER A 161 -4.06 -14.37 10.56
CA SER A 161 -5.28 -14.95 9.98
C SER A 161 -5.93 -15.96 10.92
N ASP A 162 -7.21 -16.21 10.70
CA ASP A 162 -8.00 -17.28 11.34
C ASP A 162 -8.01 -18.56 10.50
N ASN A 163 -7.14 -18.65 9.49
CA ASN A 163 -7.10 -19.76 8.55
C ASN A 163 -5.68 -20.27 8.31
N PRO A 164 -5.42 -21.58 8.45
CA PRO A 164 -4.07 -22.13 8.33
C PRO A 164 -3.58 -22.16 6.86
N THR A 165 -4.49 -22.30 5.90
CA THR A 165 -4.18 -22.26 4.46
C THR A 165 -3.71 -20.87 4.03
N THR A 166 -4.29 -19.81 4.61
CA THR A 166 -3.84 -18.43 4.38
C THR A 166 -2.44 -18.18 4.94
N LEU A 167 -2.10 -18.80 6.08
CA LEU A 167 -0.79 -18.63 6.73
C LEU A 167 0.33 -19.45 6.08
N ALA A 168 0.03 -20.63 5.54
CA ALA A 168 1.03 -21.57 5.03
C ALA A 168 2.07 -20.95 4.06
N PRO A 169 1.72 -20.09 3.08
CA PRO A 169 2.67 -19.53 2.12
C PRO A 169 3.72 -18.58 2.71
N PHE A 170 3.59 -18.21 3.99
CA PHE A 170 4.43 -17.22 4.66
C PHE A 170 5.35 -17.81 5.73
N LYS A 171 5.17 -19.08 6.12
CA LYS A 171 5.93 -19.71 7.21
C LYS A 171 7.44 -19.79 6.94
N ASP A 172 7.82 -20.02 5.69
CA ASP A 172 9.21 -20.22 5.29
C ASP A 172 9.83 -18.97 4.63
N LEU A 173 9.14 -17.83 4.69
CA LEU A 173 9.61 -16.60 4.06
C LEU A 173 10.52 -15.83 5.03
N GLU A 174 11.74 -15.54 4.61
CA GLU A 174 12.74 -14.85 5.45
C GLU A 174 12.22 -13.46 5.90
N GLY A 175 12.30 -13.21 7.22
CA GLY A 175 11.80 -11.97 7.81
C GLY A 175 10.28 -11.96 8.02
N PHE A 176 9.60 -13.08 7.80
CA PHE A 176 8.17 -13.24 8.02
C PHE A 176 7.90 -14.28 9.11
N THR A 177 6.76 -14.10 9.76
CA THR A 177 6.19 -15.01 10.75
C THR A 177 4.68 -15.07 10.53
N THR A 178 4.03 -16.06 11.13
CA THR A 178 2.58 -16.23 11.04
C THR A 178 1.97 -16.29 12.42
N GLN A 179 0.81 -15.66 12.61
CA GLN A 179 0.06 -15.70 13.86
C GLN A 179 -1.38 -16.09 13.58
N TRP A 180 -1.89 -17.05 14.36
CA TRP A 180 -3.31 -17.33 14.40
C TRP A 180 -4.02 -16.29 15.28
N PHE A 181 -5.14 -15.75 14.80
CA PHE A 181 -6.03 -14.91 15.60
C PHE A 181 -7.47 -15.18 15.19
N ASP A 182 -8.31 -15.59 16.13
CA ASP A 182 -9.71 -15.88 15.87
C ASP A 182 -10.46 -14.61 15.48
N ALA A 183 -11.37 -14.73 14.51
CA ALA A 183 -12.24 -13.63 14.16
C ALA A 183 -13.07 -13.18 15.39
N PRO A 184 -13.29 -11.87 15.58
CA PRO A 184 -14.03 -11.39 16.73
C PRO A 184 -15.47 -11.94 16.67
N ALA A 185 -15.92 -12.55 17.76
CA ALA A 185 -17.29 -13.03 17.90
C ALA A 185 -18.27 -11.85 18.13
N VAL A 186 -18.48 -11.06 17.08
CA VAL A 186 -19.38 -9.90 17.03
C VAL A 186 -20.25 -9.97 15.77
N ASP A 187 -21.48 -9.45 15.86
CA ASP A 187 -22.33 -9.27 14.68
C ASP A 187 -21.94 -7.99 13.94
N PRO A 188 -21.44 -8.07 12.68
CA PRO A 188 -21.12 -6.90 11.89
C PRO A 188 -22.31 -5.93 11.74
N LEU A 189 -23.54 -6.43 11.60
CA LEU A 189 -24.70 -5.54 11.47
C LEU A 189 -24.91 -4.70 12.72
N GLN A 190 -24.86 -5.35 13.89
CA GLN A 190 -24.95 -4.66 15.17
C GLN A 190 -23.82 -3.64 15.36
N VAL A 191 -22.58 -3.98 15.02
CA VAL A 191 -21.46 -3.02 15.14
C VAL A 191 -21.66 -1.84 14.20
N ALA A 192 -22.05 -2.08 12.94
CA ALA A 192 -22.26 -1.01 11.96
C ALA A 192 -23.40 -0.05 12.35
N GLN A 193 -24.48 -0.57 12.94
CA GLN A 193 -25.62 0.24 13.38
C GLN A 193 -25.30 1.08 14.63
N ASN A 194 -24.39 0.61 15.47
CA ASN A 194 -24.05 1.24 16.77
C ASN A 194 -22.73 2.01 16.75
N LEU A 195 -22.19 2.35 15.57
CA LEU A 195 -20.95 3.11 15.48
C LEU A 195 -21.09 4.47 16.17
N THR A 196 -20.21 4.72 17.13
CA THR A 196 -20.07 6.01 17.81
C THR A 196 -18.59 6.41 17.77
N PRO A 197 -18.09 6.90 16.62
CA PRO A 197 -16.67 7.16 16.44
C PRO A 197 -16.09 8.09 17.51
N GLN A 198 -15.06 7.63 18.23
CA GLN A 198 -14.43 8.36 19.33
C GLN A 198 -12.91 8.35 19.22
N SER A 199 -12.27 9.33 19.86
CA SER A 199 -10.82 9.35 20.06
C SER A 199 -10.53 9.12 21.54
N LEU A 200 -9.73 8.11 21.82
CA LEU A 200 -9.25 7.77 23.15
C LEU A 200 -7.83 8.31 23.34
N THR A 201 -7.46 8.52 24.60
CA THR A 201 -6.08 8.83 24.96
C THR A 201 -5.21 7.59 24.69
N PRO A 202 -4.07 7.72 23.99
CA PRO A 202 -3.15 6.60 23.80
C PRO A 202 -2.67 6.05 25.15
N LEU A 203 -2.53 4.72 25.25
CA LEU A 203 -1.96 4.07 26.43
C LEU A 203 -0.48 4.47 26.61
N HIS A 204 0.06 4.33 27.82
CA HIS A 204 1.43 4.82 28.17
C HIS A 204 2.54 4.23 27.30
N ARG A 205 2.34 3.01 26.77
CA ARG A 205 3.27 2.31 25.86
C ARG A 205 2.92 2.43 24.38
N MET A 206 1.94 3.28 24.06
CA MET A 206 1.68 3.66 22.69
C MET A 206 2.52 4.88 22.29
N ARG A 207 2.89 4.96 21.01
CA ARG A 207 3.65 6.06 20.43
C ARG A 207 2.98 6.52 19.15
N SER A 208 2.94 7.83 18.91
CA SER A 208 2.38 8.36 17.65
C SER A 208 3.15 7.83 16.43
N ALA A 209 2.48 7.57 15.31
CA ALA A 209 3.15 7.24 14.05
C ALA A 209 4.24 8.25 13.67
N ASN A 210 3.99 9.55 13.83
CA ASN A 210 4.96 10.63 13.56
C ASN A 210 6.27 10.51 14.38
N SER A 211 6.25 9.82 15.53
CA SER A 211 7.45 9.64 16.35
C SER A 211 8.48 8.73 15.68
N LEU A 212 8.04 7.86 14.77
CA LEU A 212 8.91 7.01 13.97
C LEU A 212 9.83 7.83 13.05
N ASN A 213 9.37 8.99 12.59
CA ASN A 213 10.11 9.86 11.67
C ASN A 213 11.41 10.41 12.29
N LYS A 214 11.51 10.44 13.63
CA LYS A 214 12.75 10.85 14.31
C LYS A 214 13.88 9.82 14.15
N ARG A 215 13.52 8.58 13.83
CA ARG A 215 14.44 7.44 13.70
C ARG A 215 14.54 6.92 12.26
N ALA A 216 13.56 7.25 11.42
CA ALA A 216 13.53 6.85 10.03
C ALA A 216 14.54 7.67 9.21
N GLN A 217 15.25 7.00 8.32
CA GLN A 217 16.04 7.65 7.29
C GLN A 217 15.11 8.34 6.27
N PRO A 218 15.54 9.46 5.68
CA PRO A 218 14.81 10.06 4.56
C PRO A 218 14.66 9.05 3.41
N TYR A 219 13.46 8.97 2.86
CA TYR A 219 13.18 8.12 1.72
C TYR A 219 12.37 8.88 0.68
N ASP A 220 12.88 8.91 -0.55
CA ASP A 220 12.24 9.52 -1.70
C ASP A 220 11.89 8.44 -2.73
N CYS A 221 10.61 8.11 -2.83
CA CYS A 221 10.17 7.14 -3.82
C CYS A 221 10.41 7.63 -5.27
N LEU A 222 10.31 8.94 -5.54
CA LEU A 222 10.42 9.42 -6.90
C LEU A 222 11.85 9.33 -7.45
N THR A 223 12.88 9.32 -6.60
CA THR A 223 14.26 9.15 -7.04
C THR A 223 14.46 7.84 -7.80
N ALA A 224 14.00 6.71 -7.25
CA ALA A 224 14.11 5.41 -7.92
C ALA A 224 13.23 5.31 -9.18
N PHE A 225 12.01 5.87 -9.13
CA PHE A 225 11.13 5.96 -10.31
C PHE A 225 11.77 6.74 -11.47
N LYS A 226 12.36 7.91 -11.17
CA LYS A 226 13.05 8.76 -12.15
C LYS A 226 14.24 8.04 -12.76
N ALA A 227 15.09 7.43 -11.93
CA ALA A 227 16.28 6.72 -12.39
C ALA A 227 15.94 5.58 -13.37
N LEU A 228 14.90 4.79 -13.07
CA LEU A 228 14.44 3.71 -13.95
C LEU A 228 13.78 4.24 -15.23
N SER A 229 12.99 5.30 -15.13
CA SER A 229 12.38 5.93 -16.32
C SER A 229 13.44 6.56 -17.23
N GLN A 230 14.50 7.15 -16.67
CA GLN A 230 15.62 7.71 -17.43
C GLN A 230 16.38 6.64 -18.23
N GLN A 231 16.50 5.42 -17.72
CA GLN A 231 17.09 4.31 -18.49
C GLN A 231 16.24 3.99 -19.73
N LEU A 232 14.92 3.97 -19.61
CA LEU A 232 14.00 3.83 -20.77
C LEU A 232 14.06 5.03 -21.71
N PHE A 233 14.33 6.23 -21.18
CA PHE A 233 14.48 7.43 -22.01
C PHE A 233 15.74 7.35 -22.88
N GLN A 234 16.84 6.82 -22.33
CA GLN A 234 18.10 6.64 -23.05
C GLN A 234 18.05 5.46 -24.03
N ALA A 235 17.42 4.35 -23.63
CA ALA A 235 17.29 3.14 -24.43
C ALA A 235 15.83 2.65 -24.40
N PRO A 236 15.05 2.82 -25.49
CA PRO A 236 13.61 2.56 -25.51
C PRO A 236 13.19 1.08 -25.49
N SER A 237 14.02 0.18 -24.94
CA SER A 237 13.73 -1.25 -24.83
C SER A 237 13.55 -1.68 -23.39
N LEU A 238 12.61 -2.59 -23.14
CA LEU A 238 12.36 -3.21 -21.83
C LEU A 238 13.51 -4.08 -21.34
N SER A 239 14.36 -4.58 -22.26
CA SER A 239 15.54 -5.35 -21.92
C SER A 239 16.45 -4.63 -20.91
N VAL A 240 16.58 -3.30 -21.00
CA VAL A 240 17.49 -2.51 -20.14
C VAL A 240 17.05 -2.47 -18.68
N ILE A 241 15.75 -2.64 -18.43
CA ILE A 241 15.17 -2.61 -17.09
C ILE A 241 14.75 -4.00 -16.57
N LYS A 242 14.91 -5.05 -17.38
CA LYS A 242 14.36 -6.39 -17.09
C LYS A 242 14.81 -6.93 -15.73
N HIS A 243 16.10 -6.88 -15.43
CA HIS A 243 16.64 -7.38 -14.15
C HIS A 243 16.20 -6.58 -12.92
N GLN A 244 15.94 -5.28 -13.10
CA GLN A 244 15.51 -4.41 -12.00
C GLN A 244 14.03 -4.63 -11.69
N LEU A 245 13.22 -4.98 -12.71
CA LEU A 245 11.81 -5.33 -12.59
C LEU A 245 11.54 -6.62 -11.81
N VAL A 246 12.51 -7.54 -11.74
CA VAL A 246 12.36 -8.82 -11.03
C VAL A 246 12.38 -8.65 -9.52
N LYS A 247 13.02 -7.59 -9.01
CA LYS A 247 13.22 -7.41 -7.56
C LYS A 247 11.87 -7.28 -6.83
N PRO A 248 11.61 -8.06 -5.75
CA PRO A 248 10.36 -7.99 -4.98
C PRO A 248 10.14 -6.62 -4.32
N GLU A 249 11.23 -5.93 -4.06
CA GLU A 249 11.31 -4.67 -3.31
C GLU A 249 10.90 -3.43 -4.12
N GLN A 250 10.57 -3.61 -5.40
CA GLN A 250 10.26 -2.49 -6.27
C GLN A 250 8.88 -1.90 -5.93
N LEU A 251 8.88 -0.64 -5.52
CA LEU A 251 7.69 0.08 -5.07
C LEU A 251 6.83 0.62 -6.23
N PHE A 252 7.38 0.72 -7.45
CA PHE A 252 6.67 1.27 -8.61
C PHE A 252 6.00 0.19 -9.43
N GLN A 253 4.73 0.43 -9.76
CA GLN A 253 3.97 -0.42 -10.66
C GLN A 253 4.08 0.06 -12.11
N ARG A 254 4.66 1.24 -12.36
CA ARG A 254 4.72 1.83 -13.69
C ARG A 254 6.03 2.55 -13.92
N LEU A 255 6.43 2.64 -15.18
CA LEU A 255 7.55 3.46 -15.64
C LEU A 255 7.12 4.30 -16.84
N CYS A 256 7.64 5.52 -16.95
CA CYS A 256 7.41 6.35 -18.13
C CYS A 256 8.39 5.92 -19.22
N TRP A 257 7.87 5.66 -20.42
CA TRP A 257 8.68 5.32 -21.59
C TRP A 257 8.99 6.55 -22.44
N GLY A 258 8.03 7.47 -22.56
CA GLY A 258 8.17 8.70 -23.32
C GLY A 258 6.83 9.37 -23.59
N LYS A 259 6.82 10.29 -24.55
CA LYS A 259 5.61 10.93 -25.07
C LYS A 259 5.56 10.84 -26.59
N VAL A 260 4.36 10.67 -27.14
CA VAL A 260 4.09 10.58 -28.58
C VAL A 260 3.12 11.69 -28.95
N ALA A 261 3.20 12.21 -30.18
CA ALA A 261 2.19 13.15 -30.69
C ALA A 261 0.79 12.53 -30.59
N ALA A 262 -0.20 13.33 -30.19
CA ALA A 262 -1.56 12.83 -29.98
C ALA A 262 -2.28 12.49 -31.30
N ALA A 263 -2.11 13.31 -32.34
CA ALA A 263 -2.86 13.18 -33.60
C ALA A 263 -2.76 11.78 -34.26
N PRO A 264 -1.59 11.13 -34.36
CA PRO A 264 -1.49 9.76 -34.88
C PRO A 264 -2.19 8.69 -34.01
N LEU A 265 -2.45 8.99 -32.73
CA LEU A 265 -3.03 8.06 -31.77
C LEU A 265 -4.55 8.18 -31.66
N GLU A 266 -5.15 9.29 -32.10
CA GLU A 266 -6.60 9.52 -31.99
C GLU A 266 -7.46 8.41 -32.60
N PRO A 267 -7.12 7.81 -33.77
CA PRO A 267 -7.88 6.68 -34.30
C PRO A 267 -7.94 5.46 -33.37
N ARG A 268 -6.93 5.31 -32.49
CA ARG A 268 -6.79 4.18 -31.55
C ARG A 268 -7.33 4.53 -30.15
N LEU A 269 -7.18 5.78 -29.73
CA LEU A 269 -7.38 6.24 -28.35
C LEU A 269 -8.64 7.09 -28.16
N GLY A 270 -9.28 7.53 -29.26
CA GLY A 270 -10.32 8.55 -29.25
C GLY A 270 -9.74 9.97 -29.22
N GLU A 271 -10.62 10.98 -29.17
CA GLU A 271 -10.23 12.39 -29.13
C GLU A 271 -9.36 12.70 -27.91
N VAL A 272 -8.16 13.26 -28.15
CA VAL A 272 -7.24 13.68 -27.08
C VAL A 272 -7.01 15.18 -27.19
N LYS A 273 -7.46 15.94 -26.19
CA LYS A 273 -7.33 17.40 -26.14
C LYS A 273 -5.95 17.86 -25.65
N ALA A 274 -4.89 17.36 -26.28
CA ALA A 274 -3.49 17.69 -25.98
C ALA A 274 -2.59 17.45 -27.19
N GLU A 275 -1.43 18.11 -27.21
CA GLU A 275 -0.42 17.91 -28.25
C GLU A 275 0.27 16.54 -28.12
N PHE A 276 0.50 16.09 -26.89
CA PHE A 276 1.24 14.85 -26.60
C PHE A 276 0.47 13.93 -25.65
N VAL A 277 0.63 12.63 -25.89
CA VAL A 277 0.23 11.55 -24.99
C VAL A 277 1.48 10.94 -24.37
N TYR A 278 1.53 10.92 -23.04
CA TYR A 278 2.55 10.23 -22.26
C TYR A 278 2.22 8.74 -22.18
N VAL A 279 3.20 7.91 -22.50
CA VAL A 279 3.08 6.45 -22.51
C VAL A 279 3.80 5.89 -21.29
N LEU A 280 3.04 5.17 -20.46
CA LEU A 280 3.54 4.50 -19.27
C LEU A 280 3.33 3.00 -19.42
N ILE A 281 4.30 2.23 -18.94
CA ILE A 281 4.26 0.78 -18.94
C ILE A 281 3.92 0.32 -17.53
N ASN A 282 2.83 -0.43 -17.38
CA ASN A 282 2.32 -0.91 -16.11
C ASN A 282 2.71 -2.37 -15.88
N PHE A 283 3.55 -2.60 -14.87
CA PHE A 283 4.09 -3.88 -14.43
C PHE A 283 3.32 -4.49 -13.25
N LYS A 284 2.09 -4.04 -12.95
CA LYS A 284 1.24 -4.66 -11.92
C LYS A 284 1.13 -6.17 -12.13
N ASN A 285 1.03 -6.61 -13.38
CA ASN A 285 1.32 -7.99 -13.77
C ASN A 285 2.67 -8.01 -14.50
N LYS A 286 3.73 -8.47 -13.81
CA LYS A 286 5.10 -8.52 -14.36
C LYS A 286 5.22 -9.41 -15.61
N ASN A 287 4.31 -10.39 -15.77
CA ASN A 287 4.31 -11.32 -16.91
C ASN A 287 3.45 -10.82 -18.07
N ALA A 288 2.57 -9.86 -17.82
CA ALA A 288 1.74 -9.24 -18.85
C ALA A 288 1.66 -7.73 -18.63
N PRO A 289 2.78 -7.01 -18.80
CA PRO A 289 2.79 -5.56 -18.70
C PRO A 289 1.83 -4.92 -19.72
N GLN A 290 1.24 -3.79 -19.33
CA GLN A 290 0.21 -3.09 -20.10
C GLN A 290 0.57 -1.62 -20.30
N LEU A 291 0.32 -1.10 -21.49
CA LEU A 291 0.43 0.33 -21.75
C LEU A 291 -0.72 1.09 -21.09
N ARG A 292 -0.40 2.28 -20.59
CA ARG A 292 -1.32 3.27 -20.06
C ARG A 292 -0.97 4.61 -20.68
N TYR A 293 -2.00 5.33 -21.11
CA TYR A 293 -1.87 6.56 -21.85
C TYR A 293 -2.43 7.72 -21.02
N TYR A 294 -1.67 8.80 -20.95
CA TYR A 294 -2.03 9.97 -20.16
C TYR A 294 -1.77 11.25 -20.96
N PHE A 295 -2.53 12.30 -20.68
CA PHE A 295 -2.26 13.62 -21.24
C PHE A 295 -2.50 14.71 -20.20
N PHE A 296 -1.88 15.87 -20.43
CA PHE A 296 -2.10 17.06 -19.64
C PHE A 296 -3.09 17.98 -20.35
N ASP A 297 -3.86 18.77 -19.61
CA ASP A 297 -4.62 19.85 -20.23
C ASP A 297 -3.68 20.90 -20.85
N LYS A 298 -4.25 21.80 -21.67
CA LYS A 298 -3.54 22.92 -22.31
C LYS A 298 -2.70 23.79 -21.35
N HIS A 299 -2.99 23.75 -20.06
CA HIS A 299 -2.27 24.53 -19.04
C HIS A 299 -1.27 23.69 -18.24
N GLY A 300 -1.17 22.39 -18.49
CA GLY A 300 -0.31 21.49 -17.72
C GLY A 300 -0.77 21.25 -16.27
N ARG A 301 -1.94 21.73 -15.87
CA ARG A 301 -2.43 21.73 -14.49
C ARG A 301 -3.18 20.46 -14.13
N ASN A 302 -3.87 19.87 -15.10
CA ASN A 302 -4.66 18.66 -14.90
C ASN A 302 -4.09 17.52 -15.72
N VAL A 303 -4.12 16.32 -15.16
CA VAL A 303 -3.69 15.08 -15.83
C VAL A 303 -4.90 14.20 -16.04
N TYR A 304 -5.00 13.61 -17.22
CA TYR A 304 -6.08 12.73 -17.63
C TYR A 304 -5.50 11.38 -18.03
N GLU A 305 -6.15 10.31 -17.61
CA GLU A 305 -6.00 8.99 -18.20
C GLU A 305 -6.88 8.91 -19.44
N VAL A 306 -6.29 8.49 -20.56
CA VAL A 306 -7.00 8.32 -21.83
C VAL A 306 -8.07 7.25 -21.69
N GLY A 307 -9.23 7.51 -22.28
CA GLY A 307 -10.41 6.65 -22.29
C GLY A 307 -11.58 7.40 -22.90
N SER A 308 -12.74 6.75 -23.04
CA SER A 308 -13.96 7.39 -23.52
C SER A 308 -15.06 7.30 -22.45
N PRO A 309 -15.34 8.40 -21.70
CA PRO A 309 -14.64 9.69 -21.71
C PRO A 309 -13.29 9.66 -20.96
N PRO A 310 -12.38 10.63 -21.20
CA PRO A 310 -11.12 10.73 -20.46
C PRO A 310 -11.32 10.95 -18.96
N LYS A 311 -10.49 10.31 -18.14
CA LYS A 311 -10.62 10.35 -16.68
C LYS A 311 -9.60 11.29 -16.04
N LYS A 312 -10.08 12.38 -15.44
CA LYS A 312 -9.24 13.30 -14.65
C LYS A 312 -8.63 12.59 -13.43
N LEU A 313 -7.33 12.71 -13.25
CA LEU A 313 -6.61 12.19 -12.09
C LEU A 313 -6.63 13.20 -10.92
N GLY A 314 -6.99 12.69 -9.73
CA GLY A 314 -6.92 13.47 -8.48
C GLY A 314 -5.48 13.92 -8.17
N HIS A 315 -5.34 15.01 -7.41
CA HIS A 315 -4.04 15.62 -7.11
C HIS A 315 -3.08 14.68 -6.38
N GLN A 316 -3.59 13.80 -5.52
CA GLN A 316 -2.81 12.81 -4.76
C GLN A 316 -2.69 11.45 -5.46
N LYS A 317 -3.13 11.34 -6.73
CA LYS A 317 -3.03 10.08 -7.46
C LYS A 317 -1.56 9.83 -7.83
N VAL A 318 -1.03 8.68 -7.44
CA VAL A 318 0.36 8.28 -7.70
C VAL A 318 0.78 8.49 -9.17
N SER A 319 -0.07 8.13 -10.15
CA SER A 319 0.27 8.33 -11.58
C SER A 319 0.54 9.77 -11.93
N ARG A 320 -0.23 10.69 -11.34
CA ARG A 320 -0.11 12.11 -11.61
C ARG A 320 1.21 12.65 -11.06
N ILE A 321 1.60 12.20 -9.86
CA ILE A 321 2.83 12.62 -9.20
C ILE A 321 4.04 12.04 -9.92
N GLU A 322 4.02 10.73 -10.23
CA GLU A 322 5.00 10.05 -11.08
C GLU A 322 5.20 10.80 -12.39
N LEU A 323 4.13 11.03 -13.16
CA LEU A 323 4.17 11.76 -14.44
C LEU A 323 4.71 13.17 -14.30
N ALA A 324 4.21 13.96 -13.34
CA ALA A 324 4.68 15.32 -13.12
C ALA A 324 6.19 15.37 -12.82
N SER A 325 6.73 14.32 -12.20
CA SER A 325 8.14 14.24 -11.83
C SER A 325 9.10 14.00 -13.00
N VAL A 326 8.61 13.43 -14.12
CA VAL A 326 9.41 13.09 -15.32
C VAL A 326 8.97 13.79 -16.60
N ARG A 327 7.85 14.52 -16.55
CA ARG A 327 7.17 15.14 -17.70
C ARG A 327 8.13 15.88 -18.64
N GLU A 328 8.95 16.76 -18.06
CA GLU A 328 9.84 17.62 -18.83
C GLU A 328 11.03 16.86 -19.43
N GLN A 329 11.40 15.71 -18.86
CA GLN A 329 12.49 14.86 -19.37
C GLN A 329 12.01 13.76 -20.32
N ALA A 330 10.70 13.52 -20.40
CA ALA A 330 10.14 12.45 -21.24
C ALA A 330 10.47 12.71 -22.72
N PRO A 331 11.19 11.80 -23.40
CA PRO A 331 11.60 11.99 -24.78
C PRO A 331 10.37 11.95 -25.70
N LEU A 332 10.40 12.79 -26.74
CA LEU A 332 9.49 12.65 -27.86
C LEU A 332 9.87 11.39 -28.64
N ARG A 333 8.90 10.52 -28.86
CA ARG A 333 8.99 9.28 -29.62
C ARG A 333 8.01 9.34 -30.78
N ASP A 334 8.36 8.70 -31.88
CA ASP A 334 7.45 8.58 -33.01
C ASP A 334 6.47 7.40 -32.83
N ILE A 335 5.56 7.22 -33.79
CA ILE A 335 4.58 6.14 -33.74
C ILE A 335 5.23 4.76 -33.97
N ASN A 336 6.34 4.68 -34.70
CA ASN A 336 7.04 3.43 -34.98
C ASN A 336 7.76 2.93 -33.72
N ASP A 337 8.36 3.82 -32.94
CA ASP A 337 8.91 3.53 -31.62
C ASP A 337 7.85 2.88 -30.72
N LEU A 338 6.62 3.41 -30.74
CA LEU A 338 5.52 2.87 -29.94
C LEU A 338 5.09 1.49 -30.42
N LEU A 339 5.01 1.27 -31.74
CA LEU A 339 4.71 -0.05 -32.32
C LEU A 339 5.78 -1.07 -31.93
N GLY A 340 7.06 -0.70 -31.98
CA GLY A 340 8.17 -1.53 -31.52
C GLY A 340 8.07 -1.89 -30.03
N LEU A 341 7.67 -0.93 -29.18
CA LEU A 341 7.37 -1.21 -27.77
C LEU A 341 6.20 -2.19 -27.60
N GLU A 342 5.13 -2.04 -28.40
CA GLU A 342 3.97 -2.95 -28.37
C GLU A 342 4.37 -4.38 -28.76
N GLU A 343 5.24 -4.55 -29.75
CA GLU A 343 5.82 -5.84 -30.13
C GLU A 343 6.70 -6.42 -29.02
N GLU A 344 7.56 -5.61 -28.39
CA GLU A 344 8.38 -6.06 -27.26
C GLU A 344 7.53 -6.53 -26.08
N LEU A 345 6.41 -5.86 -25.79
CA LEU A 345 5.46 -6.30 -24.76
C LEU A 345 4.77 -7.62 -25.11
N LEU A 346 4.54 -7.91 -26.39
CA LEU A 346 4.01 -9.21 -26.84
C LEU A 346 5.06 -10.31 -26.64
N MET A 347 6.32 -10.06 -27.00
CA MET A 347 7.44 -10.99 -26.76
C MET A 347 7.68 -11.22 -25.27
N TRP A 348 7.53 -10.18 -24.45
CA TRP A 348 7.66 -10.30 -23.00
C TRP A 348 6.65 -11.29 -22.41
N ARG A 349 5.43 -11.31 -22.95
CA ARG A 349 4.37 -12.22 -22.49
C ARG A 349 4.65 -13.69 -22.85
N SER A 350 5.38 -13.94 -23.94
CA SER A 350 5.78 -15.29 -24.34
C SER A 350 7.03 -15.80 -23.62
N GLN A 351 7.82 -14.90 -23.01
CA GLN A 351 9.00 -15.23 -22.19
C GLN A 351 8.89 -14.59 -20.80
N PRO A 352 7.96 -15.06 -19.95
CA PRO A 352 7.71 -14.48 -18.64
C PRO A 352 8.93 -14.52 -17.74
N LEU A 353 9.01 -13.53 -16.84
CA LEU A 353 10.05 -13.37 -15.82
C LEU A 353 10.08 -14.49 -14.78
#